data_AF-A0A1Q8TR23-F1
#
_entry.id   AF-A0A1Q8TR23-F1
#
_cell.length_a   1.000
_cell.length_b   1.000
_cell.length_c   1.000
_cell.angle_alpha   90.00
_cell.angle_beta   90.00
_cell.angle_gamma   90.00
#
_symmetry.space_group_name_H-M   'P 1'
#
loop_
_entity.id
_entity.type
_entity.pdbx_description
1 polymer ?
#
loop_
_entity_poly.entity_id
_entity_poly.type
_entity_poly.pdbx_seq_one_letter_code
_entity_poly.pdbx_strand_id
1 'polypeptide(L)'
;MTTSSNGTAREASPGGAGRRDAEATKAAILRAARHFLASRSHADITLKEVAERAGVSPPLIMKYFGNKDALFARVMSFEEGFTALLDAPLEELGAHMVRHVLTGDAEQGGGDPLLRVVFAPLHGGQGDVLRTNFRTQVSERLARRLAGPDAGLRAELAVAMLLGLGVMYRIARGDSLRAADLDDIVERYGPPLQVYLTP
;
A
#
# COMPACT_ATOMS: atom_id res chain seq x y z
N MET A 1 8.63 30.64 -58.21
CA MET A 1 8.20 29.30 -57.75
C MET A 1 8.51 29.20 -56.26
N THR A 2 7.44 29.01 -55.51
CA THR A 2 7.28 28.97 -54.07
C THR A 2 7.76 27.64 -53.51
N THR A 3 8.48 27.62 -52.39
CA THR A 3 8.40 26.51 -51.42
C THR A 3 8.77 26.98 -50.01
N SER A 4 7.73 27.17 -49.21
CA SER A 4 7.77 27.31 -47.76
C SER A 4 8.27 26.02 -47.12
N SER A 5 9.21 26.12 -46.16
CA SER A 5 9.48 25.05 -45.20
C SER A 5 8.89 25.47 -43.87
N ASN A 6 7.74 24.89 -43.55
CA ASN A 6 7.05 25.06 -42.28
C ASN A 6 7.54 23.94 -41.35
N GLY A 7 8.40 24.29 -40.39
CA GLY A 7 8.87 23.39 -39.35
C GLY A 7 7.73 23.05 -38.40
N THR A 8 7.33 21.78 -38.40
CA THR A 8 6.29 21.22 -37.55
C THR A 8 6.72 21.27 -36.08
N ALA A 9 6.02 22.10 -35.29
CA ALA A 9 6.01 22.00 -33.85
C ALA A 9 5.45 20.63 -33.45
N ARG A 10 6.24 19.88 -32.69
CA ARG A 10 5.89 18.56 -32.15
C ARG A 10 4.88 18.75 -31.02
N GLU A 11 3.61 18.55 -31.31
CA GLU A 11 2.52 18.51 -30.33
C GLU A 11 2.77 17.39 -29.31
N ALA A 12 2.99 17.76 -28.06
CA ALA A 12 3.04 16.85 -26.93
C ALA A 12 1.60 16.54 -26.47
N SER A 13 1.19 15.27 -26.55
CA SER A 13 -0.14 14.81 -26.15
C SER A 13 -0.45 15.08 -24.66
N PRO A 14 -1.61 15.64 -24.29
CA PRO A 14 -1.95 16.04 -22.90
C PRO A 14 -2.26 14.89 -21.91
N GLY A 15 -2.29 13.63 -22.38
CA GLY A 15 -2.82 12.49 -21.61
C GLY A 15 -2.03 12.11 -20.34
N GLY A 16 -0.79 12.59 -20.20
CA GLY A 16 0.06 12.27 -19.05
C GLY A 16 -0.23 13.10 -17.79
N ALA A 17 -0.65 14.36 -17.94
CA ALA A 17 -0.87 15.28 -16.81
C ALA A 17 -2.16 14.95 -16.05
N GLY A 18 -3.28 14.80 -16.77
CA GLY A 18 -4.58 14.53 -16.14
C GLY A 18 -4.67 13.18 -15.40
N ARG A 19 -3.92 12.16 -15.83
CA ARG A 19 -3.86 10.87 -15.13
C ARG A 19 -3.10 10.98 -13.81
N ARG A 20 -2.00 11.73 -13.77
CA ARG A 20 -1.22 11.96 -12.53
C ARG A 20 -2.04 12.74 -11.52
N ASP A 21 -2.77 13.76 -11.96
CA ASP A 21 -3.65 14.54 -11.09
C ASP A 21 -4.79 13.70 -10.49
N ALA A 22 -5.36 12.78 -11.29
CA ALA A 22 -6.40 11.87 -10.82
C ALA A 22 -5.88 10.89 -9.74
N GLU A 23 -4.71 10.30 -9.92
CA GLU A 23 -4.11 9.39 -8.93
C GLU A 23 -3.68 10.13 -7.66
N ALA A 24 -3.12 11.34 -7.79
CA ALA A 24 -2.81 12.19 -6.65
C ALA A 24 -4.07 12.55 -5.84
N THR A 25 -5.17 12.85 -6.53
CA THR A 25 -6.47 13.15 -5.91
C THR A 25 -7.05 11.93 -5.18
N LYS A 26 -7.05 10.74 -5.81
CA LYS A 26 -7.49 9.50 -5.15
C LYS A 26 -6.66 9.21 -3.90
N ALA A 27 -5.33 9.36 -3.99
CA ALA A 27 -4.44 9.17 -2.85
C ALA A 27 -4.75 10.15 -1.70
N ALA A 28 -5.02 11.42 -2.01
CA ALA A 28 -5.43 12.42 -1.01
C ALA A 28 -6.73 12.05 -0.29
N ILE A 29 -7.74 11.58 -1.04
CA ILE A 29 -9.02 11.13 -0.47
C ILE A 29 -8.81 9.91 0.45
N LEU A 30 -8.04 8.92 0.00
CA LEU A 30 -7.74 7.72 0.80
C LEU A 30 -6.98 8.07 2.09
N ARG A 31 -6.02 9.00 2.02
CA ARG A 31 -5.32 9.52 3.21
C ARG A 31 -6.27 10.17 4.21
N ALA A 32 -7.16 11.03 3.72
CA ALA A 32 -8.13 11.72 4.56
C ALA A 32 -9.06 10.71 5.27
N ALA A 33 -9.57 9.72 4.53
CA ALA A 33 -10.42 8.69 5.09
C ALA A 33 -9.70 7.80 6.12
N ARG A 34 -8.43 7.42 5.86
CA ARG A 34 -7.59 6.68 6.82
C ARG A 34 -7.37 7.44 8.11
N HIS A 35 -7.13 8.75 8.04
CA HIS A 35 -6.94 9.58 9.23
C HIS A 35 -8.14 9.51 10.17
N PHE A 36 -9.35 9.57 9.63
CA PHE A 36 -10.55 9.51 10.46
C PHE A 36 -10.83 8.11 11.01
N LEU A 37 -10.54 7.05 10.24
CA LEU A 37 -10.66 5.67 10.73
C LEU A 37 -9.70 5.33 11.87
N ALA A 38 -8.64 6.10 12.07
CA ALA A 38 -7.72 5.88 13.18
C ALA A 38 -8.36 6.15 14.56
N SER A 39 -9.47 6.91 14.61
CA SER A 39 -10.11 7.32 15.87
C SER A 39 -11.63 7.19 15.89
N ARG A 40 -12.30 6.97 14.76
CA ARG A 40 -13.76 6.97 14.65
C ARG A 40 -14.29 5.81 13.82
N SER A 41 -15.54 5.44 14.06
CA SER A 41 -16.18 4.45 13.21
C SER A 41 -16.51 5.05 11.82
N HIS A 42 -16.48 4.25 10.74
CA HIS A 42 -16.85 4.71 9.40
C HIS A 42 -18.30 5.20 9.37
N ALA A 43 -19.18 4.62 10.19
CA ALA A 43 -20.56 5.09 10.37
C ALA A 43 -20.59 6.59 10.76
N ASP A 44 -19.69 7.02 11.64
CA ASP A 44 -19.63 8.37 12.19
C ASP A 44 -18.89 9.38 11.30
N ILE A 45 -18.23 8.93 10.24
CA ILE A 45 -17.45 9.79 9.34
C ILE A 45 -18.28 10.18 8.12
N THR A 46 -18.45 11.46 7.86
CA THR A 46 -19.18 11.96 6.69
C THR A 46 -18.27 12.15 5.47
N LEU A 47 -18.83 12.04 4.27
CA LEU A 47 -18.09 12.36 3.03
C LEU A 47 -17.64 13.83 2.98
N LYS A 48 -18.35 14.73 3.64
CA LYS A 48 -18.00 16.14 3.73
C LYS A 48 -16.69 16.35 4.50
N GLU A 49 -16.55 15.72 5.65
CA GLU A 49 -15.31 15.79 6.45
C GLU A 49 -14.11 15.22 5.68
N VAL A 50 -14.30 14.10 4.97
CA VAL A 50 -13.25 13.52 4.12
C VAL A 50 -12.86 14.49 3.00
N ALA A 51 -13.84 15.09 2.34
CA ALA A 51 -13.62 16.02 1.23
C ALA A 51 -12.85 17.27 1.69
N GLU A 52 -13.28 17.86 2.81
CA GLU A 52 -12.62 19.01 3.42
C GLU A 52 -11.15 18.71 3.75
N ARG A 53 -10.89 17.58 4.41
CA ARG A 53 -9.52 17.17 4.74
C ARG A 53 -8.66 16.87 3.50
N ALA A 54 -9.26 16.30 2.46
CA ALA A 54 -8.56 15.98 1.21
C ALA A 54 -8.39 17.20 0.29
N GLY A 55 -9.02 18.34 0.59
CA GLY A 55 -8.99 19.53 -0.27
C GLY A 55 -9.78 19.34 -1.57
N VAL A 56 -10.83 18.51 -1.56
CA VAL A 56 -11.66 18.20 -2.74
C VAL A 56 -13.14 18.45 -2.47
N SER A 57 -13.99 18.35 -3.49
CA SER A 57 -15.44 18.42 -3.33
C SER A 57 -16.05 17.03 -3.05
N PRO A 58 -17.14 16.91 -2.26
CA PRO A 58 -17.82 15.63 -2.05
C PRO A 58 -18.26 14.91 -3.33
N PRO A 59 -18.77 15.60 -4.37
CA PRO A 59 -19.08 14.95 -5.65
C PRO A 59 -17.86 14.30 -6.32
N LEU A 60 -16.65 14.85 -6.13
CA LEU A 60 -15.43 14.27 -6.68
C LEU A 60 -15.10 12.93 -6.00
N ILE A 61 -15.36 12.80 -4.70
CA ILE A 61 -15.24 11.51 -4.00
C ILE A 61 -16.23 10.49 -4.59
N MET A 62 -17.50 10.87 -4.75
CA MET A 62 -18.50 9.99 -5.36
C MET A 62 -18.13 9.58 -6.79
N LYS A 63 -17.55 10.50 -7.57
CA LYS A 63 -17.06 10.18 -8.92
C LYS A 63 -15.97 9.10 -8.91
N TYR A 64 -15.06 9.11 -7.93
CA TYR A 64 -13.96 8.14 -7.88
C TYR A 64 -14.30 6.84 -7.18
N PHE A 65 -15.14 6.88 -6.14
CA PHE A 65 -15.39 5.74 -5.25
C PHE A 65 -16.85 5.26 -5.26
N GLY A 66 -17.75 5.97 -5.96
CA GLY A 66 -19.18 5.66 -6.02
C GLY A 66 -19.93 6.09 -4.77
N ASN A 67 -19.63 5.49 -3.63
CA ASN A 67 -20.30 5.76 -2.36
C ASN A 67 -19.34 5.70 -1.15
N LYS A 68 -19.85 6.08 0.03
CA LYS A 68 -19.10 6.11 1.29
C LYS A 68 -18.57 4.72 1.68
N ASP A 69 -19.40 3.69 1.55
CA ASP A 69 -19.04 2.33 1.96
C ASP A 69 -17.93 1.76 1.07
N ALA A 70 -17.98 2.02 -0.24
CA ALA A 70 -16.96 1.63 -1.20
C ALA A 70 -15.63 2.36 -0.96
N LEU A 71 -15.66 3.66 -0.60
CA LEU A 71 -14.47 4.38 -0.16
C LEU A 71 -13.85 3.70 1.08
N PHE A 72 -14.65 3.42 2.11
CA PHE A 72 -14.12 2.83 3.33
C PHE A 72 -13.71 1.37 3.15
N ALA A 73 -14.37 0.60 2.29
CA ALA A 73 -13.94 -0.73 1.90
C ALA A 73 -12.57 -0.69 1.18
N ARG A 74 -12.38 0.27 0.27
CA ARG A 74 -11.08 0.51 -0.38
C ARG A 74 -10.01 0.90 0.65
N VAL A 75 -10.38 1.74 1.62
CA VAL A 75 -9.47 2.06 2.72
C VAL A 75 -9.15 0.79 3.49
N MET A 76 -10.10 -0.03 3.91
CA MET A 76 -9.86 -1.24 4.71
C MET A 76 -9.24 -2.42 3.93
N SER A 77 -8.99 -2.26 2.64
CA SER A 77 -8.36 -3.27 1.77
C SER A 77 -6.82 -3.19 1.81
N PHE A 78 -6.18 -4.34 1.63
CA PHE A 78 -4.73 -4.53 1.47
C PHE A 78 -4.33 -4.92 0.03
N GLU A 79 -5.29 -5.16 -0.87
CA GLU A 79 -5.03 -5.79 -2.18
C GLU A 79 -4.03 -5.05 -3.08
N GLU A 80 -4.16 -3.72 -3.21
CA GLU A 80 -3.27 -2.93 -4.07
C GLU A 80 -1.83 -2.97 -3.57
N GLY A 81 -1.62 -2.77 -2.26
CA GLY A 81 -0.29 -2.81 -1.67
C GLY A 81 0.32 -4.21 -1.74
N PHE A 82 -0.49 -5.25 -1.51
CA PHE A 82 0.00 -6.62 -1.52
C PHE A 82 0.31 -7.16 -2.92
N THR A 83 -0.35 -6.65 -3.96
CA THR A 83 -0.05 -7.06 -5.34
C THR A 83 1.38 -6.69 -5.73
N ALA A 84 1.80 -5.45 -5.46
CA ALA A 84 3.16 -4.99 -5.75
C ALA A 84 4.21 -5.70 -4.87
N LEU A 85 3.87 -6.00 -3.62
CA LEU A 85 4.73 -6.78 -2.73
C LEU A 85 5.03 -8.20 -3.26
N LEU A 86 4.11 -8.77 -4.02
CA LEU A 86 4.26 -10.11 -4.62
C LEU A 86 4.79 -10.08 -6.07
N ASP A 87 5.12 -8.92 -6.62
CA ASP A 87 5.49 -8.77 -8.03
C ASP A 87 6.96 -9.14 -8.32
N ALA A 88 7.32 -10.38 -8.02
CA ALA A 88 8.64 -10.98 -8.29
C ALA A 88 8.54 -12.52 -8.38
N PRO A 89 9.49 -13.20 -9.06
CA PRO A 89 9.66 -14.65 -9.00
C PRO A 89 9.84 -15.14 -7.55
N LEU A 90 9.46 -16.39 -7.26
CA LEU A 90 9.48 -16.90 -5.89
C LEU A 90 10.90 -16.93 -5.31
N GLU A 91 11.89 -17.19 -6.14
CA GLU A 91 13.31 -17.32 -5.83
C GLU A 91 13.93 -16.00 -5.34
N GLU A 92 13.36 -14.87 -5.78
CA GLU A 92 13.83 -13.51 -5.45
C GLU A 92 12.86 -12.76 -4.53
N LEU A 93 11.74 -13.40 -4.17
CA LEU A 93 10.60 -12.76 -3.53
C LEU A 93 10.98 -12.16 -2.17
N GLY A 94 11.82 -12.81 -1.38
CA GLY A 94 12.25 -12.29 -0.07
C GLY A 94 12.96 -10.94 -0.19
N ALA A 95 13.95 -10.84 -1.07
CA ALA A 95 14.68 -9.59 -1.30
C ALA A 95 13.75 -8.50 -1.86
N HIS A 96 12.86 -8.86 -2.79
CA HIS A 96 11.86 -7.96 -3.35
C HIS A 96 10.91 -7.41 -2.27
N MET A 97 10.37 -8.28 -1.41
CA MET A 97 9.45 -7.90 -0.34
C MET A 97 10.13 -6.95 0.66
N VAL A 98 11.37 -7.23 1.07
CA VAL A 98 12.16 -6.34 1.95
C VAL A 98 12.36 -4.98 1.30
N ARG A 99 12.85 -4.95 0.06
CA ARG A 99 13.04 -3.69 -0.68
C ARG A 99 11.73 -2.91 -0.77
N HIS A 100 10.63 -3.56 -1.13
CA HIS A 100 9.32 -2.93 -1.23
C HIS A 100 8.84 -2.31 0.09
N VAL A 101 9.02 -3.01 1.22
CA VAL A 101 8.67 -2.48 2.55
C VAL A 101 9.54 -1.26 2.94
N LEU A 102 10.79 -1.19 2.48
CA LEU A 102 11.71 -0.09 2.77
C LEU A 102 11.54 1.11 1.82
N THR A 103 11.28 0.87 0.54
CA THR A 103 11.09 1.92 -0.48
C THR A 103 9.65 2.38 -0.63
N GLY A 104 8.68 1.59 -0.16
CA GLY A 104 7.26 1.85 -0.35
C GLY A 104 6.90 3.29 0.00
N ASP A 105 6.15 3.95 -0.88
CA ASP A 105 6.08 5.40 -0.92
C ASP A 105 5.50 6.00 0.38
N ALA A 106 6.33 6.72 1.14
CA ALA A 106 5.86 7.52 2.27
C ALA A 106 5.03 8.74 1.79
N GLU A 107 5.20 9.15 0.54
CA GLU A 107 4.54 10.30 -0.10
C GLU A 107 3.02 10.10 -0.30
N GLN A 108 2.55 8.86 -0.30
CA GLN A 108 1.11 8.58 -0.25
C GLN A 108 0.52 8.69 1.16
N GLY A 109 1.29 9.18 2.14
CA GLY A 109 0.89 9.80 3.41
C GLY A 109 -0.12 9.02 4.26
N GLY A 110 -0.11 7.70 4.15
CA GLY A 110 -1.03 6.83 4.87
C GLY A 110 -0.39 5.51 5.29
N GLY A 111 0.89 5.53 5.70
CA GLY A 111 1.66 4.35 6.09
C GLY A 111 1.83 3.33 4.97
N ASP A 112 2.75 2.39 5.16
CA ASP A 112 2.76 1.18 4.32
C ASP A 112 1.41 0.46 4.52
N PRO A 113 0.67 0.10 3.45
CA PRO A 113 -0.59 -0.62 3.56
C PRO A 113 -0.51 -1.85 4.47
N LEU A 114 0.62 -2.56 4.50
CA LEU A 114 0.86 -3.72 5.36
C LEU A 114 0.84 -3.37 6.84
N LEU A 115 1.49 -2.27 7.24
CA LEU A 115 1.65 -1.89 8.65
C LEU A 115 0.34 -1.42 9.30
N ARG A 116 -0.69 -1.17 8.51
CA ARG A 116 -2.00 -0.74 9.03
C ARG A 116 -2.65 -1.78 9.94
N VAL A 117 -2.38 -3.06 9.72
CA VAL A 117 -2.89 -4.13 10.59
C VAL A 117 -2.37 -4.01 12.03
N VAL A 118 -1.16 -3.46 12.21
CA VAL A 118 -0.51 -3.30 13.53
C VAL A 118 -1.31 -2.34 14.43
N PHE A 119 -2.00 -1.37 13.83
CA PHE A 119 -2.84 -0.40 14.55
C PHE A 119 -4.34 -0.73 14.47
N ALA A 120 -4.71 -1.90 13.96
CA ALA A 120 -6.12 -2.28 13.90
C ALA A 120 -6.70 -2.36 15.32
N PRO A 121 -7.89 -1.79 15.59
CA PRO A 121 -8.53 -1.92 16.88
C PRO A 121 -8.68 -3.39 17.29
N LEU A 122 -8.35 -3.70 18.55
CA LEU A 122 -8.46 -5.07 19.07
C LEU A 122 -9.92 -5.54 19.10
N HIS A 123 -10.86 -4.63 19.35
CA HIS A 123 -12.29 -4.93 19.49
C HIS A 123 -13.15 -4.10 18.53
N GLY A 124 -14.33 -4.61 18.21
CA GLY A 124 -15.33 -3.94 17.36
C GLY A 124 -15.25 -4.36 15.90
N GLY A 125 -16.38 -4.23 15.19
CA GLY A 125 -16.55 -4.80 13.84
C GLY A 125 -15.54 -4.32 12.80
N GLN A 126 -14.92 -3.15 12.97
CA GLN A 126 -13.85 -2.71 12.08
C GLN A 126 -12.54 -3.45 12.25
N GLY A 127 -12.17 -3.77 13.49
CA GLY A 127 -11.01 -4.60 13.77
C GLY A 127 -11.16 -5.98 13.14
N ASP A 128 -12.37 -6.55 13.24
CA ASP A 128 -12.69 -7.83 12.63
C ASP A 128 -12.61 -7.81 11.10
N VAL A 129 -13.11 -6.74 10.47
CA VAL A 129 -12.99 -6.54 9.01
C VAL A 129 -11.52 -6.39 8.60
N LEU A 130 -10.72 -5.60 9.31
CA LEU A 130 -9.29 -5.45 9.00
C LEU A 130 -8.53 -6.76 9.14
N ARG A 131 -8.76 -7.52 10.22
CA ARG A 131 -8.14 -8.84 10.42
C ARG A 131 -8.55 -9.84 9.34
N THR A 132 -9.84 -9.84 8.97
CA THR A 132 -10.37 -10.72 7.91
C THR A 132 -9.76 -10.37 6.55
N ASN A 133 -9.70 -9.08 6.22
CA ASN A 133 -9.07 -8.60 4.98
C ASN A 133 -7.58 -8.92 4.97
N PHE A 134 -6.87 -8.72 6.08
CA PHE A 134 -5.46 -9.07 6.17
C PHE A 134 -5.23 -10.56 5.94
N ARG A 135 -5.95 -11.42 6.64
CA ARG A 135 -5.86 -12.88 6.47
C ARG A 135 -6.08 -13.30 5.01
N THR A 136 -7.15 -12.82 4.38
CA THR A 136 -7.55 -13.25 3.03
C THR A 136 -6.72 -12.62 1.91
N GLN A 137 -6.36 -11.35 2.03
CA GLN A 137 -5.70 -10.57 0.99
C GLN A 137 -4.17 -10.60 1.11
N VAL A 138 -3.62 -10.91 2.29
CA VAL A 138 -2.18 -10.97 2.58
C VAL A 138 -1.76 -12.42 2.83
N SER A 139 -2.09 -13.01 3.99
CA SER A 139 -1.57 -14.31 4.40
C SER A 139 -1.96 -15.45 3.44
N GLU A 140 -3.24 -15.61 3.15
CA GLU A 140 -3.72 -16.65 2.23
C GLU A 140 -3.22 -16.44 0.80
N ARG A 141 -3.08 -15.18 0.37
CA ARG A 141 -2.61 -14.87 -0.97
C ARG A 141 -1.14 -15.19 -1.16
N LEU A 142 -0.31 -14.95 -0.14
CA LEU A 142 1.08 -15.42 -0.15
C LEU A 142 1.15 -16.94 -0.07
N ALA A 143 0.39 -17.56 0.84
CA ALA A 143 0.36 -19.01 1.00
C ALA A 143 0.03 -19.74 -0.32
N ARG A 144 -0.91 -19.20 -1.13
CA ARG A 144 -1.23 -19.74 -2.46
C ARG A 144 -0.05 -19.74 -3.45
N ARG A 145 0.99 -18.94 -3.22
CA ARG A 145 2.22 -18.94 -4.03
C ARG A 145 3.27 -19.92 -3.53
N LEU A 146 3.16 -20.39 -2.29
CA LEU A 146 4.17 -21.24 -1.68
C LEU A 146 3.87 -22.71 -1.98
N ALA A 147 4.91 -23.45 -2.36
CA ALA A 147 4.84 -24.91 -2.48
C ALA A 147 5.27 -25.59 -1.17
N GLY A 148 4.89 -26.86 -1.01
CA GLY A 148 5.32 -27.69 0.12
C GLY A 148 4.40 -27.61 1.35
N PRO A 149 4.77 -28.30 2.44
CA PRO A 149 3.99 -28.34 3.67
C PRO A 149 3.92 -26.97 4.35
N ASP A 150 2.89 -26.79 5.17
CA ASP A 150 2.73 -25.64 6.08
C ASP A 150 2.80 -24.26 5.41
N ALA A 151 2.44 -24.17 4.12
CA ALA A 151 2.43 -22.93 3.34
C ALA A 151 1.71 -21.76 4.05
N GLY A 152 0.61 -22.04 4.76
CA GLY A 152 -0.11 -21.04 5.56
C GLY A 152 0.75 -20.48 6.70
N LEU A 153 1.30 -21.35 7.55
CA LEU A 153 2.15 -20.96 8.68
C LEU A 153 3.40 -20.21 8.20
N ARG A 154 4.05 -20.74 7.15
CA ARG A 154 5.23 -20.13 6.53
C ARG A 154 4.94 -18.73 5.98
N ALA A 155 3.80 -18.54 5.31
CA ALA A 155 3.37 -17.23 4.85
C ALA A 155 3.16 -16.26 6.02
N GLU A 156 2.53 -16.70 7.11
CA GLU A 156 2.32 -15.88 8.30
C GLU A 156 3.64 -15.50 9.00
N LEU A 157 4.60 -16.41 9.09
CA LEU A 157 5.94 -16.13 9.62
C LEU A 157 6.70 -15.11 8.76
N ALA A 158 6.66 -15.26 7.43
CA ALA A 158 7.26 -14.31 6.50
C ALA A 158 6.65 -12.91 6.65
N VAL A 159 5.31 -12.84 6.73
CA VAL A 159 4.59 -11.58 6.93
C VAL A 159 4.90 -10.97 8.30
N ALA A 160 4.99 -11.76 9.37
CA ALA A 160 5.35 -11.29 10.71
C ALA A 160 6.75 -10.65 10.73
N MET A 161 7.72 -11.27 10.06
CA MET A 161 9.07 -10.74 9.92
C MET A 161 9.09 -9.39 9.17
N LEU A 162 8.34 -9.28 8.08
CA LEU A 162 8.20 -8.03 7.33
C LEU A 162 7.51 -6.92 8.13
N LEU A 163 6.45 -7.26 8.89
CA LEU A 163 5.78 -6.30 9.77
C LEU A 163 6.75 -5.76 10.82
N GLY A 164 7.57 -6.62 11.44
CA GLY A 164 8.61 -6.20 12.39
C GLY A 164 9.61 -5.22 11.79
N LEU A 165 10.12 -5.52 10.60
CA LEU A 165 11.02 -4.61 9.87
C LEU A 165 10.35 -3.27 9.57
N GLY A 166 9.13 -3.29 9.02
CA GLY A 166 8.40 -2.08 8.68
C GLY A 166 8.09 -1.23 9.91
N VAL A 167 7.74 -1.84 11.05
CA VAL A 167 7.59 -1.14 12.33
C VAL A 167 8.90 -0.46 12.74
N MET A 168 10.02 -1.18 12.71
CA MET A 168 11.32 -0.61 13.10
C MET A 168 11.73 0.55 12.19
N TYR A 169 11.53 0.42 10.87
CA TYR A 169 11.95 1.39 9.88
C TYR A 169 11.05 2.65 9.83
N ARG A 170 9.73 2.47 9.90
CA ARG A 170 8.76 3.56 9.68
C ARG A 170 8.16 4.14 10.96
N ILE A 171 7.90 3.30 11.97
CA ILE A 171 7.19 3.70 13.19
C ILE A 171 8.18 4.06 14.29
N ALA A 172 9.06 3.13 14.66
CA ALA A 172 10.10 3.37 15.65
C ALA A 172 11.19 4.31 15.12
N ARG A 173 11.35 4.37 13.79
CA ARG A 173 12.34 5.19 13.06
C ARG A 173 13.75 4.97 13.59
N GLY A 174 14.15 3.72 13.79
CA GLY A 174 15.47 3.38 14.35
C GLY A 174 16.63 4.00 13.58
N ASP A 175 17.50 4.73 14.28
CA ASP A 175 18.55 5.56 13.67
C ASP A 175 19.51 4.76 12.80
N SER A 176 20.08 3.66 13.32
CA SER A 176 21.02 2.83 12.59
C SER A 176 20.41 2.16 11.36
N LEU A 177 19.13 1.75 11.46
CA LEU A 177 18.44 1.07 10.35
C LEU A 177 18.14 2.05 9.21
N ARG A 178 17.83 3.31 9.52
CA ARG A 178 17.56 4.34 8.51
C ARG A 178 18.83 4.99 7.95
N ALA A 179 19.95 4.89 8.66
CA ALA A 179 21.25 5.36 8.21
C ALA A 179 22.00 4.35 7.33
N ALA A 180 21.64 3.07 7.42
CA ALA A 180 22.22 2.01 6.59
C ALA A 180 21.81 2.14 5.11
N ASP A 181 22.65 1.62 4.22
CA ASP A 181 22.28 1.46 2.81
C ASP A 181 21.09 0.49 2.70
N LEU A 182 20.16 0.78 1.80
CA LEU A 182 19.03 -0.09 1.54
C LEU A 182 19.48 -1.48 1.08
N ASP A 183 20.51 -1.54 0.24
CA ASP A 183 21.01 -2.79 -0.31
C ASP A 183 21.65 -3.66 0.78
N ASP A 184 22.33 -3.05 1.76
CA ASP A 184 22.88 -3.73 2.94
C ASP A 184 21.76 -4.37 3.78
N ILE A 185 20.63 -3.68 3.94
CA ILE A 185 19.48 -4.22 4.67
C ILE A 185 18.86 -5.37 3.88
N VAL A 186 18.68 -5.21 2.57
CA VAL A 186 18.12 -6.26 1.70
C VAL A 186 18.99 -7.52 1.71
N GLU A 187 20.31 -7.38 1.64
CA GLU A 187 21.26 -8.50 1.69
C GLU A 187 21.19 -9.26 3.03
N ARG A 188 20.99 -8.55 4.14
CA ARG A 188 20.91 -9.16 5.48
C ARG A 188 19.53 -9.75 5.79
N TYR A 189 18.46 -9.11 5.34
CA TYR A 189 17.07 -9.44 5.73
C TYR A 189 16.35 -10.30 4.70
N GLY A 190 16.75 -10.23 3.42
CA GLY A 190 16.17 -11.00 2.32
C GLY A 190 16.34 -12.52 2.48
N PRO A 191 17.56 -13.06 2.72
CA PRO A 191 17.76 -14.50 2.84
C PRO A 191 17.00 -15.15 4.00
N PRO A 192 17.00 -14.60 5.24
CA PRO A 192 16.19 -15.18 6.32
C PRO A 192 14.68 -15.16 6.02
N LEU A 193 14.19 -14.13 5.32
CA LEU A 193 12.79 -14.09 4.86
C LEU A 193 12.52 -15.16 3.80
N GLN A 194 13.46 -15.34 2.85
CA GLN A 194 13.37 -16.30 1.76
C GLN A 194 13.24 -17.75 2.26
N VAL A 195 13.86 -18.08 3.41
CA VAL A 195 13.74 -19.40 4.06
C VAL A 195 12.27 -19.77 4.33
N TYR A 196 11.40 -18.81 4.63
CA TYR A 196 9.97 -19.09 4.82
C TYR A 196 9.22 -19.24 3.49
N LEU A 197 9.77 -18.76 2.37
CA LEU A 197 9.11 -18.75 1.06
C LEU A 197 9.43 -19.99 0.22
N THR A 198 10.54 -20.66 0.51
CA THR A 198 10.91 -21.93 -0.12
C THR A 198 10.63 -23.12 0.81
N PRO A 199 10.35 -24.33 0.26
CA PRO A 199 10.20 -25.55 1.05
C PRO A 199 11.47 -25.95 1.81
#